data_AF-A0A5E4PRS7-F1
#
_entry.id   AF-A0A5E4PRS7-F1
#
_cell.length_a   1.000
_cell.length_b   1.000
_cell.length_c   1.000
_cell.angle_alpha   90.00
_cell.angle_beta   90.00
_cell.angle_gamma   90.00
#
_symmetry.space_group_name_H-M   'P 1'
#
loop_
_entity.id
_entity.type
_entity.pdbx_description
1 polymer ?
#
loop_
_entity_poly.entity_id
_entity_poly.type
_entity_poly.pdbx_seq_one_letter_code
_entity_poly.pdbx_strand_id
1 'polypeptide(L)'
;MAYSWDNRVSFVVRYLYDIDNNGYLDSHDFQCLALRSCILEGKGDCSAARLQKYQHIMLSLWEEITELADFDKNGVVSVDEFKQAVKSSCVGKKYQDFPQALKAFIEANFRMIDINEDGVMGVEEFRYDCIQRMVVEDVKSIDDAYNTLLNV
;
A
#
# COMPACT_ATOMS: atom_id res chain seq x y z
N MET A 1 13.43 15.73 7.85
CA MET A 1 12.83 15.20 9.09
C MET A 1 12.16 13.88 8.75
N ALA A 2 12.38 12.80 9.51
CA ALA A 2 11.85 11.47 9.20
C ALA A 2 10.31 11.44 9.03
N TYR A 3 9.60 12.36 9.69
CA TYR A 3 8.13 12.45 9.67
C TYR A 3 7.57 13.50 8.70
N SER A 4 8.39 14.10 7.83
CA SER A 4 7.86 15.06 6.84
C SER A 4 6.90 14.36 5.87
N TRP A 5 5.92 15.11 5.37
CA TRP A 5 4.93 14.59 4.41
C TRP A 5 5.60 13.93 3.21
N ASP A 6 6.62 14.58 2.62
CA ASP A 6 7.40 14.02 1.51
C ASP A 6 8.03 12.67 1.84
N ASN A 7 8.58 12.51 3.03
CA ASN A 7 9.24 11.28 3.43
C ASN A 7 8.22 10.16 3.68
N ARG A 8 7.04 10.50 4.23
CA ARG A 8 5.93 9.54 4.41
C ARG A 8 5.39 9.05 3.07
N VAL A 9 5.21 9.94 2.09
CA VAL A 9 4.75 9.55 0.76
C VAL A 9 5.82 8.71 0.05
N SER A 10 7.08 9.12 0.10
CA SER A 10 8.19 8.33 -0.45
C SER A 10 8.29 6.94 0.20
N PHE A 11 8.04 6.84 1.51
CA PHE A 11 7.97 5.56 2.21
C PHE A 11 6.82 4.70 1.70
N VAL A 12 5.62 5.26 1.58
CA VAL A 12 4.45 4.53 1.06
C VAL A 12 4.71 4.02 -0.35
N VAL A 13 5.23 4.87 -1.25
CA VAL A 13 5.54 4.43 -2.61
C VAL A 13 6.56 3.30 -2.59
N ARG A 14 7.69 3.47 -1.88
CA ARG A 14 8.80 2.51 -1.88
C ARG A 14 8.51 1.16 -1.21
N TYR A 15 7.70 1.14 -0.15
CA TYR A 15 7.51 -0.08 0.68
C TYR A 15 6.11 -0.70 0.53
N LEU A 16 5.14 0.02 -0.05
CA LEU A 16 3.79 -0.51 -0.26
C LEU A 16 3.47 -0.70 -1.74
N TYR A 17 3.97 0.15 -2.65
CA TYR A 17 3.60 0.11 -4.06
C TYR A 17 4.72 -0.43 -4.98
N ASP A 18 5.95 0.05 -4.82
CA ASP A 18 7.14 -0.33 -5.61
C ASP A 18 7.67 -1.67 -5.09
N ILE A 19 7.25 -2.78 -5.73
CA ILE A 19 7.55 -4.14 -5.26
C ILE A 19 8.91 -4.60 -5.75
N ASP A 20 9.28 -4.25 -6.97
CA ASP A 20 10.57 -4.61 -7.56
C ASP A 20 11.71 -3.64 -7.17
N ASN A 21 11.38 -2.54 -6.49
CA ASN A 21 12.28 -1.52 -5.98
C ASN A 21 13.04 -0.80 -7.11
N ASN A 22 12.41 -0.66 -8.27
CA ASN A 22 12.96 0.00 -9.45
C ASN A 22 12.91 1.55 -9.33
N GLY A 23 12.16 2.08 -8.35
CA GLY A 23 12.06 3.51 -8.04
C GLY A 23 10.92 4.26 -8.74
N TYR A 24 10.09 3.56 -9.51
CA TYR A 24 8.86 4.05 -10.13
C TYR A 24 7.73 3.02 -9.93
N LEU A 25 6.50 3.40 -10.21
CA LEU A 25 5.37 2.47 -10.21
C LEU A 25 5.03 2.12 -11.65
N ASP A 26 4.80 0.84 -11.91
CA ASP A 26 4.31 0.37 -13.20
C ASP A 26 3.24 -0.73 -13.06
N SER A 27 2.72 -1.20 -14.20
CA SER A 27 1.74 -2.29 -14.20
C SER A 27 2.26 -3.60 -13.61
N HIS A 28 3.58 -3.83 -13.62
CA HIS A 28 4.20 -5.05 -13.10
C HIS A 28 4.13 -5.08 -11.57
N ASP A 29 4.36 -3.96 -10.91
CA ASP A 29 4.19 -3.83 -9.45
C ASP A 29 2.80 -4.26 -9.00
N PHE A 30 1.76 -3.78 -9.69
CA PHE A 30 0.36 -4.08 -9.38
C PHE A 30 0.02 -5.55 -9.66
N GLN A 31 0.63 -6.16 -10.68
CA GLN A 31 0.50 -7.60 -10.91
C GLN A 31 1.17 -8.42 -9.79
N CYS A 32 2.32 -7.98 -9.30
CA CYS A 32 3.01 -8.60 -8.16
C CYS A 32 2.22 -8.43 -6.86
N LEU A 33 1.61 -7.26 -6.63
CA LEU A 33 0.69 -7.00 -5.53
C LEU A 33 -0.55 -7.90 -5.58
N ALA A 34 -1.13 -8.12 -6.78
CA ALA A 34 -2.25 -9.02 -6.96
C ALA A 34 -1.90 -10.45 -6.53
N LEU A 35 -0.71 -10.94 -6.94
CA LEU A 35 -0.23 -12.26 -6.56
C LEU A 35 0.03 -12.36 -5.06
N ARG A 36 0.72 -11.37 -4.47
CA ARG A 36 1.00 -11.31 -3.03
C ARG A 36 -0.29 -11.31 -2.23
N SER A 37 -1.27 -10.51 -2.63
CA SER A 37 -2.59 -10.43 -1.97
C SER A 37 -3.34 -11.76 -2.05
N CYS A 38 -3.37 -12.39 -3.23
CA CYS A 38 -4.03 -13.69 -3.41
C CYS A 38 -3.44 -14.78 -2.50
N ILE A 39 -2.11 -14.81 -2.37
CA ILE A 39 -1.42 -15.81 -1.55
C ILE A 39 -1.61 -15.52 -0.06
N LEU A 40 -1.51 -14.26 0.37
CA LEU A 40 -1.67 -13.88 1.78
C LEU A 40 -3.10 -14.13 2.26
N GLU A 41 -4.11 -13.67 1.51
CA GLU A 41 -5.51 -13.92 1.85
C GLU A 41 -5.85 -15.41 1.78
N GLY A 42 -5.27 -16.12 0.82
CA GLY A 42 -5.37 -17.57 0.69
C GLY A 42 -4.60 -18.37 1.74
N LYS A 43 -3.84 -17.72 2.64
CA LYS A 43 -2.90 -18.36 3.59
C LYS A 43 -1.99 -19.39 2.92
N GLY A 44 -1.54 -19.09 1.69
CA GLY A 44 -0.75 -19.98 0.84
C GLY A 44 -1.51 -20.59 -0.34
N ASP A 45 -2.85 -20.57 -0.33
CA ASP A 45 -3.69 -21.12 -1.40
C ASP A 45 -4.20 -20.04 -2.37
N CYS A 46 -3.64 -20.02 -3.59
CA CYS A 46 -4.09 -19.11 -4.64
C CYS A 46 -4.50 -19.92 -5.88
N SER A 47 -5.80 -19.96 -6.17
CA SER A 47 -6.31 -20.55 -7.41
C SER A 47 -6.13 -19.61 -8.59
N ALA A 48 -5.91 -20.15 -9.78
CA ALA A 48 -5.75 -19.35 -11.01
C ALA A 48 -6.93 -18.39 -11.25
N ALA A 49 -8.15 -18.83 -10.93
CA ALA A 49 -9.35 -18.00 -11.05
C ALA A 49 -9.39 -16.84 -10.05
N ARG A 50 -8.89 -17.02 -8.82
CA ARG A 50 -8.74 -15.92 -7.86
C ARG A 50 -7.65 -14.97 -8.31
N LEU A 51 -6.48 -15.48 -8.68
CA LEU A 51 -5.37 -14.66 -9.16
C LEU A 51 -5.81 -13.75 -10.30
N GLN A 52 -6.55 -14.28 -11.28
CA GLN A 52 -7.04 -13.52 -12.42
C GLN A 52 -8.01 -12.39 -12.01
N LYS A 53 -8.84 -12.63 -10.99
CA LYS A 53 -9.69 -11.57 -10.40
C LYS A 53 -8.87 -10.48 -9.72
N TYR A 54 -7.89 -10.86 -8.88
CA TYR A 54 -7.01 -9.88 -8.23
C TYR A 54 -6.18 -9.09 -9.25
N GLN A 55 -5.66 -9.76 -10.28
CA GLN A 55 -4.93 -9.11 -11.38
C GLN A 55 -5.83 -8.10 -12.10
N HIS A 56 -7.07 -8.47 -12.41
CA HIS A 56 -8.00 -7.56 -13.06
C HIS A 56 -8.32 -6.33 -12.18
N ILE A 57 -8.57 -6.55 -10.88
CA ILE A 57 -8.80 -5.47 -9.92
C ILE A 57 -7.56 -4.57 -9.85
N MET A 58 -6.37 -5.13 -9.62
CA MET A 58 -5.14 -4.35 -9.46
C MET A 58 -4.75 -3.62 -10.75
N LEU A 59 -5.01 -4.18 -11.93
CA LEU A 59 -4.82 -3.49 -13.21
C LEU A 59 -5.81 -2.32 -13.38
N SER A 60 -7.08 -2.50 -13.01
CA SER A 60 -8.04 -1.39 -13.02
C SER A 60 -7.64 -0.28 -12.03
N LEU A 61 -7.08 -0.64 -10.87
CA LEU A 61 -6.53 0.32 -9.91
C LEU A 61 -5.32 1.05 -10.47
N TRP A 62 -4.44 0.32 -11.17
CA TRP A 62 -3.29 0.91 -11.85
C TRP A 62 -3.72 1.92 -12.90
N GLU A 63 -4.67 1.58 -13.77
CA GLU A 63 -5.19 2.49 -14.80
C GLU A 63 -5.74 3.79 -14.21
N GLU A 64 -6.51 3.72 -13.11
CA GLU A 64 -6.98 4.90 -12.38
C GLU A 64 -5.83 5.71 -11.78
N ILE A 65 -4.81 5.07 -11.23
CA ILE A 65 -3.64 5.76 -10.66
C ILE A 65 -2.84 6.45 -11.74
N THR A 66 -2.57 5.79 -12.86
CA THR A 66 -1.90 6.35 -14.03
C THR A 66 -2.68 7.56 -14.54
N GLU A 67 -4.00 7.48 -14.70
CA GLU A 67 -4.81 8.62 -15.15
C GLU A 67 -4.74 9.83 -14.20
N LEU A 68 -4.59 9.57 -12.89
CA LEU A 68 -4.51 10.62 -11.86
C LEU A 68 -3.11 11.18 -11.62
N ALA A 69 -2.06 10.38 -11.83
CA ALA A 69 -0.70 10.68 -11.41
C ALA A 69 0.32 10.71 -12.55
N ASP A 70 0.11 10.00 -13.66
CA ASP A 70 1.00 10.03 -14.83
C ASP A 70 0.77 11.32 -15.63
N PHE A 71 1.47 12.38 -15.22
CA PHE A 71 1.30 13.72 -15.79
C PHE A 71 1.99 13.84 -17.15
N ASP A 72 3.10 13.13 -17.35
CA ASP A 72 3.88 13.16 -18.57
C ASP A 72 3.47 12.08 -19.60
N LYS A 73 2.58 11.15 -19.21
CA LYS A 73 2.03 10.05 -20.01
C LYS A 73 3.10 9.10 -20.50
N ASN A 74 4.13 8.89 -19.70
CA ASN A 74 5.22 7.98 -20.01
C ASN A 74 4.86 6.51 -19.70
N GLY A 75 3.71 6.24 -19.07
CA GLY A 75 3.23 4.91 -18.71
C GLY A 75 3.80 4.34 -17.41
N VAL A 76 4.55 5.15 -16.65
CA VAL A 76 5.05 4.86 -15.30
C VAL A 76 4.73 6.04 -14.39
N VAL A 77 4.59 5.80 -13.08
CA VAL A 77 4.33 6.88 -12.11
C VAL A 77 5.54 7.03 -11.21
N SER A 78 6.24 8.14 -11.33
CA SER A 78 7.37 8.46 -10.47
C SER A 78 6.93 8.88 -9.06
N VAL A 79 7.86 8.85 -8.10
CA VAL A 79 7.60 9.28 -6.72
C VAL A 79 7.11 10.74 -6.66
N ASP A 80 7.66 11.62 -7.49
CA ASP A 80 7.28 13.04 -7.53
C ASP A 80 5.87 13.25 -8.12
N GLU A 81 5.52 12.50 -9.14
CA GLU A 81 4.18 12.47 -9.74
C GLU A 81 3.14 11.95 -8.75
N PHE A 82 3.43 10.83 -8.09
CA PHE A 82 2.56 10.28 -7.05
C PHE A 82 2.36 11.28 -5.90
N LYS A 83 3.42 11.98 -5.47
CA LYS A 83 3.31 13.06 -4.48
C LYS A 83 2.35 14.15 -4.96
N GLN A 84 2.52 14.66 -6.17
CA GLN A 84 1.64 15.71 -6.69
C GLN A 84 0.18 15.26 -6.79
N ALA A 85 -0.05 14.02 -7.23
CA ALA A 85 -1.37 13.42 -7.30
C ALA A 85 -2.01 13.28 -5.92
N VAL A 86 -1.30 12.73 -4.93
CA VAL A 86 -1.79 12.60 -3.55
C VAL A 86 -2.07 13.97 -2.93
N LYS A 87 -1.22 14.96 -3.20
CA LYS A 87 -1.41 16.33 -2.71
C LYS A 87 -2.66 16.97 -3.29
N SER A 88 -2.96 16.75 -4.57
CA SER A 88 -4.12 17.33 -5.24
C SER A 88 -5.42 16.56 -4.94
N SER A 89 -5.31 15.24 -4.77
CA SER A 89 -6.46 14.34 -4.65
C SER A 89 -6.87 14.05 -3.21
N CYS A 90 -5.92 14.05 -2.26
CA CYS A 90 -6.16 13.58 -0.88
C CYS A 90 -5.92 14.65 0.19
N VAL A 91 -5.01 15.60 -0.01
CA VAL A 91 -4.72 16.61 1.02
C VAL A 91 -5.89 17.58 1.16
N GLY A 92 -6.41 17.71 2.38
CA GLY A 92 -7.54 18.59 2.69
C GLY A 92 -8.92 18.01 2.35
N LYS A 93 -8.99 16.79 1.81
CA LYS A 93 -10.25 16.09 1.52
C LYS A 93 -10.54 15.02 2.56
N LYS A 94 -11.82 14.66 2.72
CA LYS A 94 -12.21 13.53 3.59
C LYS A 94 -11.97 12.22 2.86
N TYR A 95 -11.81 11.12 3.61
CA TYR A 95 -11.71 9.78 3.04
C TYR A 95 -12.80 9.49 2.01
N GLN A 96 -14.03 9.95 2.26
CA GLN A 96 -15.17 9.80 1.35
C GLN A 96 -14.97 10.44 -0.04
N ASP A 97 -14.12 11.46 -0.14
CA ASP A 97 -13.83 12.17 -1.39
C ASP A 97 -12.57 11.64 -2.10
N PHE A 98 -11.92 10.61 -1.53
CA PHE A 98 -10.73 10.03 -2.15
C PHE A 98 -11.11 9.26 -3.43
N PRO A 99 -10.20 9.21 -4.42
CA PRO A 99 -10.33 8.34 -5.58
C PRO A 99 -10.67 6.89 -5.18
N GLN A 100 -11.52 6.25 -5.98
CA GLN A 100 -11.96 4.88 -5.72
C GLN A 100 -10.75 3.93 -5.67
N ALA A 101 -9.77 4.11 -6.57
CA ALA A 101 -8.57 3.30 -6.54
C ALA A 101 -7.76 3.40 -5.23
N LEU A 102 -7.60 4.61 -4.70
CA LEU A 102 -6.89 4.79 -3.43
C LEU A 102 -7.64 4.18 -2.25
N LYS A 103 -8.97 4.28 -2.21
CA LYS A 103 -9.79 3.63 -1.18
C LYS A 103 -9.67 2.11 -1.26
N ALA A 104 -9.84 1.54 -2.46
CA ALA A 104 -9.73 0.10 -2.66
C ALA A 104 -8.36 -0.43 -2.26
N PHE A 105 -7.28 0.31 -2.53
CA PHE A 105 -5.94 -0.05 -2.07
C PHE A 105 -5.81 0.01 -0.55
N ILE A 106 -6.31 1.07 0.10
CA ILE A 106 -6.27 1.21 1.56
C ILE A 106 -7.05 0.06 2.22
N GLU A 107 -8.26 -0.24 1.72
CA GLU A 107 -9.11 -1.31 2.23
C GLU A 107 -8.47 -2.69 2.02
N ALA A 108 -7.86 -2.94 0.85
CA ALA A 108 -7.16 -4.19 0.58
C ALA A 108 -5.94 -4.39 1.48
N ASN A 109 -5.14 -3.34 1.70
CA ASN A 109 -4.01 -3.41 2.63
C ASN A 109 -4.47 -3.61 4.08
N PHE A 110 -5.54 -2.92 4.50
CA PHE A 110 -6.07 -3.07 5.84
C PHE A 110 -6.55 -4.51 6.09
N ARG A 111 -7.34 -5.08 5.17
CA ARG A 111 -7.80 -6.49 5.26
C ARG A 111 -6.66 -7.50 5.25
N MET A 112 -5.53 -7.17 4.64
CA MET A 112 -4.36 -8.05 4.64
C MET A 112 -3.64 -8.08 5.99
N ILE A 113 -3.71 -6.97 6.74
CA ILE A 113 -3.07 -6.82 8.06
C ILE A 113 -4.01 -7.28 9.18
N ASP A 114 -5.31 -7.02 9.03
CA ASP A 114 -6.39 -7.46 9.93
C ASP A 114 -6.65 -8.96 9.76
N ILE A 115 -5.85 -9.77 10.45
CA ILE A 115 -5.84 -11.24 10.35
C ILE A 115 -7.04 -11.83 11.09
N ASN A 116 -7.47 -11.18 12.17
CA ASN A 116 -8.54 -11.66 13.04
C ASN A 116 -9.93 -11.11 12.65
N GLU A 117 -9.99 -10.21 11.65
CA GLU A 117 -11.19 -9.56 11.13
C GLU A 117 -11.98 -8.78 12.20
N ASP A 118 -11.29 -8.26 13.23
CA ASP A 118 -11.91 -7.47 14.30
C ASP A 118 -12.06 -5.99 13.94
N GLY A 119 -11.52 -5.58 12.77
CA GLY A 119 -11.60 -4.22 12.26
C GLY A 119 -10.64 -3.24 12.95
N VAL A 120 -9.70 -3.72 13.78
CA VAL A 120 -8.69 -2.91 14.45
C VAL A 120 -7.29 -3.52 14.29
N MET A 121 -6.28 -2.70 14.01
CA MET A 121 -4.91 -3.19 13.92
C MET A 121 -4.32 -3.39 15.33
N GLY A 122 -4.25 -4.64 15.75
CA GLY A 122 -3.63 -5.04 17.02
C GLY A 122 -2.09 -4.98 16.99
N VAL A 123 -1.44 -5.09 18.14
CA VAL A 123 0.03 -5.13 18.23
C VAL A 123 0.62 -6.34 17.49
N GLU A 124 -0.07 -7.48 17.49
CA GLU A 124 0.39 -8.70 16.80
C GLU A 124 0.38 -8.52 15.28
N GLU A 125 -0.66 -7.89 14.76
CA GLU A 125 -0.82 -7.59 13.34
C GLU A 125 0.14 -6.49 12.88
N PHE A 126 0.35 -5.46 13.73
CA PHE A 126 1.34 -4.43 13.48
C PHE A 126 2.76 -5.02 13.39
N ARG A 127 3.12 -5.97 14.26
CA ARG A 127 4.38 -6.73 14.17
C ARG A 127 4.46 -7.54 12.88
N TYR A 128 3.39 -8.23 12.52
CA TYR A 128 3.31 -9.04 11.31
C TYR A 128 3.51 -8.19 10.05
N ASP A 129 2.88 -7.03 9.96
CA ASP A 129 3.08 -6.11 8.82
C ASP A 129 4.50 -5.52 8.79
N CYS A 130 5.01 -5.04 9.94
CA CYS A 130 6.33 -4.41 10.02
C CYS A 130 7.46 -5.36 9.58
N ILE A 131 7.46 -6.61 10.05
CA ILE A 131 8.53 -7.57 9.72
C ILE A 131 8.51 -7.99 8.25
N GLN A 132 7.36 -7.90 7.58
CA GLN A 132 7.23 -8.20 6.16
C GLN A 132 7.72 -7.09 5.24
N ARG A 133 7.84 -5.85 5.75
CA ARG A 133 8.16 -4.66 4.96
C ARG A 133 9.51 -4.05 5.33
N MET A 134 10.01 -4.33 6.53
CA MET A 134 11.20 -3.69 7.08
C MET A 134 12.13 -4.73 7.71
N VAL A 135 13.43 -4.51 7.57
CA VAL A 135 14.42 -5.28 8.30
C VAL A 135 14.50 -4.70 9.71
N VAL A 136 14.07 -5.48 10.70
CA VAL A 136 14.07 -5.09 12.11
C VAL A 136 14.86 -6.11 12.91
N GLU A 137 15.77 -5.65 13.76
CA GLU A 137 16.66 -6.51 14.56
C GLU A 137 15.98 -7.02 15.85
N ASP A 138 15.01 -6.27 16.39
CA ASP A 138 14.32 -6.61 17.64
C ASP A 138 12.83 -6.22 17.58
N VAL A 139 11.96 -7.16 17.97
CA VAL A 139 10.50 -6.97 18.09
C VAL A 139 10.17 -5.83 19.05
N LYS A 140 10.99 -5.60 20.08
CA LYS A 140 10.79 -4.50 21.03
C LYS A 140 10.74 -3.14 20.34
N SER A 141 11.52 -2.94 19.28
CA SER A 141 11.51 -1.68 18.52
C SER A 141 10.15 -1.43 17.85
N ILE A 142 9.46 -2.50 17.44
CA ILE A 142 8.12 -2.43 16.85
C ILE A 142 7.08 -2.13 17.93
N ASP A 143 7.20 -2.76 19.10
CA ASP A 143 6.31 -2.51 20.25
C ASP A 143 6.40 -1.08 20.75
N ASP A 144 7.61 -0.56 20.90
CA ASP A 144 7.83 0.83 21.34
C ASP A 144 7.26 1.82 20.32
N ALA A 145 7.36 1.52 19.02
CA ALA A 145 6.73 2.31 17.96
C ALA A 145 5.20 2.26 18.05
N TYR A 146 4.60 1.08 18.22
CA TYR A 146 3.15 0.91 18.38
C TYR A 146 2.63 1.66 19.61
N ASN A 147 3.31 1.54 20.75
CA ASN A 147 2.96 2.26 21.97
C ASN A 147 3.04 3.78 21.80
N THR A 148 3.95 4.28 20.97
CA THR A 148 4.03 5.72 20.66
C THR A 148 2.80 6.18 19.87
N LEU A 149 2.21 5.33 19.01
CA LEU A 149 0.99 5.63 18.26
C LEU A 149 -0.27 5.67 19.13
N LEU A 150 -0.29 4.87 20.21
CA LEU A 150 -1.42 4.85 21.14
C LEU A 150 -1.45 6.05 22.11
N ASN A 151 -0.31 6.69 22.34
CA ASN A 151 -0.14 7.79 23.29
C ASN A 151 -0.28 9.19 22.65
N VAL A 152 -1.02 9.30 21.54
CA VAL A 152 -1.27 10.57 20.82
C VAL A 152 -2.47 11.32 21.39
#